data_AF-A0A7J2K722-F1
#
_entry.id   AF-A0A7J2K722-F1
#
_cell.length_a   1.000
_cell.length_b   1.000
_cell.length_c   1.000
_cell.angle_alpha   90.00
_cell.angle_beta   90.00
_cell.angle_gamma   90.00
#
_symmetry.space_group_name_H-M   'P 1'
#
loop_
_entity.id
_entity.type
_entity.pdbx_description
1 polymer ?
#
loop_
_entity_poly.entity_id
_entity_poly.type
_entity_poly.pdbx_seq_one_letter_code
_entity_poly.pdbx_strand_id
1 'polypeptide(L)'
;MLHDTSLGLRQPSGDRPDLEVYRVHDVRRLNNQSGEDELKPYRSRLKIILDILTAINEEGGKVSKILLYANLSYDRLMKYLKELLEKELIEEKMGEYRLTEKGYKFLEELRRAEKLAEAFGFRF
;
A
#
# COMPACT_ATOMS: atom_id res chain seq x y z
N MET A 1 51.38 -30.41 -22.48
CA MET A 1 51.16 -28.96 -22.57
C MET A 1 49.99 -28.75 -23.52
N LEU A 2 48.93 -28.15 -23.02
CA LEU A 2 47.61 -28.04 -23.63
C LEU A 2 47.56 -26.84 -24.57
N HIS A 3 46.98 -26.99 -25.76
CA HIS A 3 46.46 -25.88 -26.56
C HIS A 3 44.96 -26.08 -26.81
N ASP A 4 44.26 -25.00 -26.50
CA ASP A 4 42.85 -24.67 -26.51
C ASP A 4 42.22 -24.70 -27.92
N THR A 5 40.99 -25.18 -28.08
CA THR A 5 40.02 -24.67 -29.08
C THR A 5 38.58 -25.12 -28.76
N SER A 6 37.89 -24.31 -27.96
CA SER A 6 36.51 -23.81 -28.19
C SER A 6 35.50 -24.69 -28.96
N LEU A 7 34.58 -25.35 -28.24
CA LEU A 7 33.25 -25.75 -28.75
C LEU A 7 32.26 -24.59 -28.56
N GLY A 8 31.68 -24.10 -29.65
CA GLY A 8 30.68 -23.03 -29.65
C GLY A 8 29.33 -23.48 -29.07
N LEU A 9 28.86 -22.74 -28.06
CA LEU A 9 27.47 -22.81 -27.59
C LEU A 9 26.62 -21.79 -28.35
N ARG A 10 25.62 -22.28 -29.09
CA ARG A 10 24.48 -21.49 -29.57
C ARG A 10 23.56 -21.16 -28.38
N GLN A 11 23.19 -19.89 -28.23
CA GLN A 11 22.05 -19.47 -27.40
C GLN A 11 20.72 -19.79 -28.11
N PRO A 12 19.66 -20.09 -27.36
CA PRO A 12 18.35 -19.55 -27.66
C PRO A 12 17.88 -18.61 -26.53
N SER A 13 17.48 -17.44 -27.00
CA SER A 13 16.92 -16.29 -26.33
C SER A 13 15.62 -16.53 -25.55
N GLY A 14 15.47 -15.83 -24.43
CA GLY A 14 14.20 -15.21 -24.02
C GLY A 14 13.50 -15.82 -22.82
N ASP A 15 14.05 -15.56 -21.62
CA ASP A 15 13.45 -15.85 -20.32
C ASP A 15 12.01 -15.33 -20.18
N ARG A 16 11.09 -16.19 -19.75
CA ARG A 16 9.93 -15.81 -18.94
C ARG A 16 10.07 -16.52 -17.59
N PRO A 17 10.51 -15.85 -16.53
CA PRO A 17 10.61 -16.46 -15.22
C PRO A 17 9.23 -16.59 -14.57
N ASP A 18 9.11 -17.67 -13.80
CA ASP A 18 7.91 -18.21 -13.19
C ASP A 18 7.17 -17.24 -12.25
N LEU A 19 5.85 -17.43 -12.15
CA LEU A 19 4.87 -16.63 -11.39
C LEU A 19 5.04 -16.65 -9.84
N GLU A 20 6.25 -16.79 -9.30
CA GLU A 20 6.55 -16.69 -7.86
C GLU A 20 6.74 -15.24 -7.36
N VAL A 21 6.53 -14.23 -8.20
CA VAL A 21 6.90 -12.82 -7.94
C VAL A 21 5.81 -12.00 -7.22
N TYR A 22 4.88 -12.62 -6.48
CA TYR A 22 3.96 -11.87 -5.61
C TYR A 22 3.92 -12.40 -4.18
N ARG A 23 5.05 -12.24 -3.48
CA ARG A 23 5.05 -11.96 -2.05
C ARG A 23 6.05 -10.86 -1.74
N VAL A 24 5.73 -9.64 -2.19
CA VAL A 24 6.44 -8.39 -1.89
C VAL A 24 6.50 -8.07 -0.38
N HIS A 25 5.89 -8.91 0.48
CA HIS A 25 6.01 -8.83 1.93
C HIS A 25 7.30 -9.47 2.48
N ASP A 26 7.99 -10.34 1.73
CA ASP A 26 9.16 -11.09 2.25
C ASP A 26 10.53 -10.50 1.87
N VAL A 27 10.58 -9.63 0.85
CA VAL A 27 11.86 -9.02 0.39
C VAL A 27 12.46 -8.03 1.41
N ARG A 28 11.67 -7.61 2.42
CA ARG A 28 12.17 -6.75 3.52
C ARG A 28 12.77 -7.53 4.70
N ARG A 29 12.70 -8.86 4.73
CA ARG A 29 13.16 -9.67 5.89
C ARG A 29 14.57 -10.25 5.79
N LEU A 30 15.30 -10.09 4.69
CA LEU A 30 16.60 -10.78 4.50
C LEU A 30 17.86 -9.91 4.56
N ASN A 31 17.76 -8.58 4.68
CA ASN A 31 18.94 -7.70 4.65
C ASN A 31 19.09 -6.79 5.89
N ASN A 32 18.91 -7.31 7.10
CA ASN A 32 19.45 -6.62 8.28
C ASN A 32 19.81 -7.61 9.41
N GLN A 33 21.09 -7.95 9.53
CA GLN A 33 21.66 -8.49 10.76
C GLN A 33 22.37 -7.33 11.49
N SER A 34 21.62 -6.56 12.27
CA SER A 34 22.07 -5.78 13.43
C SER A 34 20.81 -5.29 14.16
N GLY A 35 20.77 -5.57 15.46
CA GLY A 35 19.56 -5.58 16.28
C GLY A 35 18.86 -4.23 16.42
N GLU A 36 17.54 -4.31 16.26
CA GLU A 36 16.44 -3.58 16.91
C GLU A 36 15.26 -3.71 15.94
N ASP A 37 14.64 -4.90 15.91
CA ASP A 37 13.29 -5.02 15.36
C ASP A 37 12.36 -4.31 16.34
N GLU A 38 12.33 -2.97 16.28
CA GLU A 38 11.12 -2.24 16.65
C GLU A 38 10.00 -2.90 15.85
N LEU A 39 9.15 -3.66 16.52
CA LEU A 39 7.89 -4.16 15.96
C LEU A 39 7.17 -2.94 15.39
N LYS A 40 7.27 -2.73 14.08
CA LYS A 40 6.63 -1.60 13.40
C LYS A 40 5.17 -1.60 13.87
N PRO A 41 4.73 -0.57 14.62
CA PRO A 41 3.44 -0.60 15.26
C PRO A 41 2.39 -0.89 14.19
N TYR A 42 1.61 -1.93 14.42
CA TYR A 42 0.55 -2.31 13.50
C TYR A 42 -0.38 -1.11 13.35
N ARG A 43 -0.49 -0.58 12.12
CA ARG A 43 -1.37 0.57 11.84
C ARG A 43 -2.78 0.21 12.27
N SER A 44 -3.37 1.07 13.09
CA SER A 44 -4.75 0.88 13.48
C SER A 44 -5.67 0.97 12.28
N ARG A 45 -6.85 0.37 12.42
CA ARG A 45 -7.90 0.46 11.40
C ARG A 45 -8.28 1.93 11.10
N LEU A 46 -8.29 2.79 12.11
CA LEU A 46 -8.58 4.22 11.95
C LEU A 46 -7.51 4.91 11.13
N LYS A 47 -6.22 4.61 11.37
CA LYS A 47 -5.14 5.16 10.56
C LYS A 47 -5.25 4.76 9.10
N ILE A 48 -5.56 3.48 8.84
CA ILE A 48 -5.75 2.99 7.47
C ILE A 48 -6.88 3.75 6.75
N ILE A 49 -8.02 3.94 7.42
CA ILE A 49 -9.14 4.68 6.85
C ILE A 49 -8.74 6.14 6.59
N LEU A 50 -8.06 6.77 7.55
CA LEU A 50 -7.57 8.14 7.41
C LEU A 50 -6.62 8.28 6.21
N ASP A 51 -5.67 7.36 6.05
CA ASP A 51 -4.72 7.37 4.94
C ASP A 51 -5.42 7.20 3.59
N ILE A 52 -6.41 6.30 3.49
CA ILE A 52 -7.18 6.08 2.25
C ILE A 52 -7.96 7.34 1.87
N LEU A 53 -8.69 7.92 2.82
CA LEU A 53 -9.50 9.12 2.57
C LEU A 53 -8.62 10.32 2.25
N THR A 54 -7.47 10.45 2.91
CA THR A 54 -6.47 11.48 2.61
C THR A 54 -5.88 11.29 1.21
N ALA A 55 -5.53 10.06 0.81
CA ALA A 55 -5.03 9.77 -0.52
C ALA A 55 -6.05 10.14 -1.61
N ILE A 56 -7.33 9.81 -1.41
CA ILE A 56 -8.40 10.18 -2.34
C ILE A 56 -8.53 11.71 -2.44
N ASN A 57 -8.41 12.42 -1.32
CA ASN A 57 -8.54 13.86 -1.24
C ASN A 57 -7.36 14.62 -1.88
N GLU A 58 -6.13 14.17 -1.63
CA GLU A 58 -4.91 14.94 -1.93
C GLU A 58 -4.15 14.41 -3.15
N GLU A 59 -4.09 13.09 -3.32
CA GLU A 59 -3.34 12.44 -4.41
C GLU A 59 -4.25 12.10 -5.60
N GLY A 60 -5.54 11.92 -5.34
CA GLY A 60 -6.57 11.55 -6.31
C GLY A 60 -7.01 10.09 -6.24
N GLY A 61 -8.18 9.82 -6.82
CA GLY A 61 -8.97 8.60 -6.63
C GLY A 61 -8.49 7.31 -7.29
N LYS A 62 -7.32 7.28 -7.93
CA LYS A 62 -6.85 6.08 -8.63
C LYS A 62 -6.39 5.04 -7.61
N VAL A 63 -6.85 3.79 -7.78
CA VAL A 63 -6.47 2.66 -6.91
C VAL A 63 -4.96 2.57 -6.71
N SER A 64 -4.17 2.73 -7.77
CA SER A 64 -2.70 2.69 -7.70
C SER A 64 -2.11 3.77 -6.80
N LYS A 65 -2.65 4.98 -6.83
CA LYS A 65 -2.22 6.09 -5.96
C LYS A 65 -2.58 5.82 -4.50
N ILE A 66 -3.82 5.35 -4.28
CA ILE A 66 -4.31 5.04 -2.92
C ILE A 66 -3.48 3.91 -2.30
N LEU A 67 -3.13 2.86 -3.08
CA LEU A 67 -2.27 1.77 -2.62
C LEU A 67 -0.89 2.26 -2.17
N LEU A 68 -0.26 3.08 -3.01
CA LEU A 68 1.07 3.62 -2.74
C LEU A 68 1.06 4.49 -1.48
N TYR A 69 0.05 5.34 -1.33
CA TYR A 69 -0.07 6.25 -0.19
C TYR A 69 -0.41 5.52 1.11
N ALA A 70 -1.49 4.70 1.11
CA ALA A 70 -1.95 4.00 2.30
C ALA A 70 -1.06 2.80 2.69
N ASN A 71 -0.10 2.42 1.82
CA ASN A 71 0.80 1.28 2.01
C ASN A 71 0.01 -0.02 2.33
N LEU A 72 -0.95 -0.33 1.47
CA LEU A 72 -1.82 -1.51 1.58
C LEU A 72 -1.57 -2.49 0.43
N SER A 73 -1.92 -3.76 0.64
CA SER A 73 -2.12 -4.69 -0.47
C SER A 73 -3.44 -4.39 -1.18
N TYR A 74 -3.55 -4.82 -2.44
CA TYR A 74 -4.76 -4.67 -3.25
C TYR A 74 -6.00 -5.20 -2.53
N ASP A 75 -5.98 -6.45 -2.07
CA ASP A 75 -7.13 -7.08 -1.40
C ASP A 75 -7.58 -6.35 -0.14
N ARG A 76 -6.63 -5.81 0.63
CA ARG A 76 -6.97 -5.03 1.83
C ARG A 76 -7.61 -3.71 1.45
N LEU A 77 -7.04 -2.99 0.48
CA LEU A 77 -7.60 -1.74 0.02
C LEU A 77 -9.02 -1.94 -0.52
N MET A 78 -9.25 -2.95 -1.35
CA MET A 78 -10.59 -3.19 -1.93
C MET A 78 -11.66 -3.47 -0.87
N LYS A 79 -11.30 -4.14 0.24
CA LYS A 79 -12.22 -4.33 1.37
C LYS A 79 -12.61 -3.00 2.03
N TYR A 80 -11.63 -2.10 2.23
CA TYR A 80 -11.91 -0.78 2.79
C TYR A 80 -12.69 0.10 1.83
N LEU A 81 -12.32 0.16 0.54
CA LEU A 81 -13.05 0.93 -0.46
C LEU A 81 -14.51 0.48 -0.57
N LYS A 82 -14.76 -0.84 -0.57
CA LYS A 82 -16.11 -1.38 -0.54
C LYS A 82 -16.91 -0.87 0.66
N GLU A 83 -16.32 -0.93 1.86
CA GLU A 83 -17.00 -0.43 3.07
C GLU A 83 -17.25 1.10 3.01
N LEU A 84 -16.28 1.87 2.50
CA LEU A 84 -16.42 3.32 2.38
C LEU A 84 -17.49 3.70 1.35
N LEU A 85 -17.63 2.93 0.26
CA LEU A 85 -18.73 3.05 -0.70
C LEU A 85 -20.08 2.73 -0.06
N GLU A 86 -20.19 1.60 0.66
CA GLU A 86 -21.41 1.19 1.37
C GLU A 86 -21.86 2.22 2.42
N LYS A 87 -20.90 2.93 3.03
CA LYS A 87 -21.16 4.02 3.97
C LYS A 87 -21.39 5.38 3.30
N GLU A 88 -21.31 5.44 1.97
CA GLU A 88 -21.45 6.65 1.16
C GLU A 88 -20.44 7.74 1.52
N LEU A 89 -19.26 7.35 2.02
CA LEU A 89 -18.16 8.27 2.30
C LEU A 89 -17.36 8.58 1.03
N ILE A 90 -17.35 7.63 0.09
CA ILE A 90 -16.76 7.80 -1.23
C ILE A 90 -17.77 7.41 -2.30
N GLU A 91 -17.55 7.91 -3.51
CA GLU A 91 -18.21 7.49 -4.74
C GLU A 91 -17.16 7.10 -5.78
N GLU A 92 -17.52 6.25 -6.74
CA GLU A 92 -16.66 5.92 -7.88
C GLU A 92 -17.20 6.56 -9.16
N LYS A 93 -16.36 7.34 -9.85
CA LYS A 93 -16.68 7.98 -11.12
C LYS A 93 -15.54 7.78 -12.11
N MET A 94 -15.85 7.18 -13.26
CA MET A 94 -14.89 6.93 -14.34
C MET A 94 -13.63 6.16 -13.87
N GLY A 95 -13.80 5.19 -12.96
CA GLY A 95 -12.70 4.38 -12.43
C GLY A 95 -11.81 5.10 -11.39
N GLU A 96 -12.26 6.24 -10.87
CA GLU A 96 -11.61 6.96 -9.78
C GLU A 96 -12.56 7.18 -8.60
N TYR A 97 -12.03 7.02 -7.39
CA TYR A 97 -12.76 7.31 -6.16
C TYR A 97 -12.74 8.80 -5.83
N ARG A 98 -13.85 9.32 -5.32
CA ARG A 98 -13.96 10.70 -4.84
C ARG A 98 -14.66 10.72 -3.50
N LEU A 99 -14.28 11.65 -2.64
CA LEU A 99 -15.03 11.88 -1.40
C LEU A 99 -16.41 12.45 -1.75
N THR A 100 -17.44 11.92 -1.08
CA THR A 100 -18.74 12.58 -1.03
C THR A 100 -18.70 13.74 -0.03
N GLU A 101 -19.72 14.59 0.00
CA GLU A 101 -19.82 15.64 1.03
C GLU A 101 -19.75 15.06 2.46
N LYS A 102 -20.39 13.91 2.68
CA LYS A 102 -20.33 13.15 3.93
C LYS A 102 -18.92 12.65 4.21
N GLY A 103 -18.21 12.17 3.19
CA GLY A 103 -16.81 11.75 3.26
C GLY A 103 -15.86 12.86 3.69
N TYR A 104 -16.00 14.06 3.11
CA TYR A 104 -15.20 15.22 3.50
C TYR A 104 -15.39 15.58 4.97
N LYS A 105 -16.63 15.64 5.45
CA LYS A 105 -16.94 15.93 6.86
C LYS A 105 -16.32 14.89 7.78
N PHE A 106 -16.49 13.60 7.44
CA PHE A 106 -15.92 12.50 8.21
C PHE A 106 -14.38 12.54 8.25
N LEU A 107 -13.72 12.83 7.13
CA LEU A 107 -12.26 12.97 7.08
C LEU A 107 -11.77 14.07 8.02
N GLU A 108 -12.43 15.22 8.02
CA GLU A 108 -12.06 16.34 8.90
C GLU A 108 -12.27 16.02 10.39
N GLU A 109 -13.36 15.32 10.74
CA GLU A 109 -13.59 14.83 12.11
C GLU A 109 -12.51 13.83 12.54
N LEU A 110 -12.15 12.90 11.65
CA LEU A 110 -11.13 11.89 11.92
C LEU A 110 -9.74 12.53 12.12
N ARG A 111 -9.39 13.56 11.35
CA ARG A 111 -8.17 14.36 11.54
C ARG A 111 -8.15 15.08 12.88
N ARG A 112 -9.30 15.61 13.34
CA ARG A 112 -9.40 16.23 14.68
C ARG A 112 -9.22 15.20 15.78
N ALA A 113 -9.80 14.02 15.63
CA ALA A 113 -9.65 12.93 16.59
C ALA A 113 -8.19 12.44 16.66
N GLU A 114 -7.51 12.32 15.53
CA GLU A 114 -6.08 11.97 15.49
C GLU A 114 -5.23 12.99 16.24
N LYS A 115 -5.38 14.30 15.92
CA LYS A 115 -4.64 15.37 16.62
C LYS A 115 -4.90 15.38 18.12
N LEU A 116 -6.14 15.11 18.54
CA LEU A 116 -6.49 15.02 19.95
C LEU A 116 -5.77 13.83 20.61
N ALA A 117 -5.79 12.66 19.97
CA ALA A 117 -5.10 11.48 20.47
C ALA A 117 -3.59 11.71 20.60
N GLU A 118 -2.97 12.36 19.61
CA GLU A 118 -1.55 12.74 19.64
C GLU A 118 -1.23 13.68 20.81
N ALA A 119 -2.10 14.66 21.09
CA ALA A 119 -1.93 15.58 22.22
C ALA A 119 -1.94 14.88 23.59
N PHE A 120 -2.56 13.70 23.69
CA PHE A 120 -2.54 12.85 24.88
C PHE A 120 -1.47 11.75 24.85
N GLY A 121 -0.60 11.75 23.84
CA GLY A 121 0.51 10.79 23.72
C GLY A 121 0.15 9.46 23.05
N PHE A 122 -1.04 9.34 22.45
CA PHE A 122 -1.40 8.16 21.65
C PHE A 122 -0.89 8.32 20.21
N ARG A 123 -0.33 7.24 19.64
CA ARG A 123 0.04 7.16 18.21
C ARG A 123 -0.49 5.85 17.63
N PHE A 124 -1.17 5.91 16.49
CA PHE A 124 -1.81 4.74 15.86
C PHE A 124 -1.85 4.77 14.34
#